data_AF-A0A356QN22-F1
#
_entry.id   AF-A0A356QN22-F1
#
_cell.length_a   1.000
_cell.length_b   1.000
_cell.length_c   1.000
_cell.angle_alpha   90.00
_cell.angle_beta   90.00
_cell.angle_gamma   90.00
#
_symmetry.space_group_name_H-M   'P 1'
#
loop_
_entity.id
_entity.type
_entity.pdbx_description
1 polymer ?
#
loop_
_entity_poly.entity_id
_entity_poly.type
_entity_poly.pdbx_seq_one_letter_code
_entity_poly.pdbx_strand_id
1 'polypeptide(L)'
;MGLYSSTAPIQTKETGSLLCQHNAVPTYRKHNMLSRFVLLLSISTLSISSFDSTSYGEDWAQWRGPNRDAKSNETGLLENWPEDGPPLAWKATGVGGGYSSVAITNGRIFTMGDLDDGSYVIVLDETDGSPIWKTRIGAAGGHKRYPGPRGTPTIDKGDVFVLNQYADVVCLDAESGETKWSVNLVDQYGGKMMSGWKYSESPLVDGDRVICTPGGTDGTLLALNRKTGEKLWQTEGWTDPAGYSSVIIATIDGTRQYIQLTGKSIAGIDPNSGTVLWRADREGKTAVISTPIVQENTVFVTSGYGIGCNAFRVTKDGTNWQAEQLYANKEIMNHHGGVVFLDGHIYGSSGGTFRCLNLDSGELAYAGRSAGKGATVYADGHLYLRSEAGPIALIEATPTDLVEKSRFDQPDRSEEKAWPHPVIANGKLYLRDQDILLCYDVKQN
;
A
#
# COMPACT_ATOMS: atom_id res chain seq x y z
N MET A 1 4.34 -65.86 34.11
CA MET A 1 3.91 -66.87 35.10
C MET A 1 3.36 -66.14 36.33
N GLY A 2 2.16 -66.52 36.79
CA GLY A 2 1.42 -65.93 37.94
C GLY A 2 0.41 -64.86 37.48
N LEU A 3 -0.91 -65.08 37.32
CA LEU A 3 -2.03 -65.68 38.07
C LEU A 3 -2.78 -64.72 39.03
N TYR A 4 -4.12 -64.82 38.91
CA TYR A 4 -5.24 -64.37 39.77
C TYR A 4 -5.76 -62.93 39.63
N SER A 5 -7.04 -62.58 39.81
CA SER A 5 -8.40 -63.16 39.56
C SER A 5 -9.41 -62.17 40.20
N SER A 6 -10.72 -62.33 39.89
CA SER A 6 -11.92 -61.81 40.58
C SER A 6 -12.52 -60.51 39.99
N THR A 7 -13.60 -60.51 39.20
CA THR A 7 -15.05 -60.81 39.42
C THR A 7 -15.87 -59.70 40.14
N ALA A 8 -16.91 -59.23 39.43
CA ALA A 8 -18.00 -58.28 39.78
C ALA A 8 -18.99 -58.86 40.85
N PRO A 9 -20.10 -58.21 41.35
CA PRO A 9 -21.22 -57.57 40.59
C PRO A 9 -22.08 -56.42 41.25
N ILE A 10 -22.86 -55.71 40.39
CA ILE A 10 -24.32 -55.31 40.39
C ILE A 10 -25.09 -54.81 41.65
N GLN A 11 -25.98 -53.81 41.43
CA GLN A 11 -27.33 -53.48 42.01
C GLN A 11 -27.41 -52.15 42.80
N THR A 12 -28.46 -51.30 42.83
CA THR A 12 -29.86 -51.18 42.34
C THR A 12 -30.32 -49.73 42.63
N LYS A 13 -31.04 -49.01 41.73
CA LYS A 13 -32.50 -48.69 41.72
C LYS A 13 -33.08 -47.83 42.88
N GLU A 14 -34.13 -47.07 42.51
CA GLU A 14 -35.20 -46.42 43.30
C GLU A 14 -35.05 -44.92 43.65
N THR A 15 -36.07 -44.05 43.70
CA THR A 15 -37.41 -43.81 43.05
C THR A 15 -37.99 -42.53 43.70
N GLY A 16 -38.97 -41.87 43.03
CA GLY A 16 -39.95 -40.93 43.64
C GLY A 16 -39.70 -39.46 43.24
N SER A 17 -40.50 -38.75 42.43
CA SER A 17 -41.96 -38.57 42.29
C SER A 17 -42.65 -37.99 43.53
N LEU A 18 -43.18 -36.77 43.43
CA LEU A 18 -44.64 -36.46 43.49
C LEU A 18 -44.92 -34.94 43.61
N LEU A 19 -45.79 -34.49 42.70
CA LEU A 19 -46.94 -33.56 42.82
C LEU A 19 -46.71 -32.09 43.22
N CYS A 20 -47.27 -31.03 42.60
CA CYS A 20 -48.49 -30.74 41.81
C CYS A 20 -49.35 -29.69 42.57
N GLN A 21 -50.11 -28.91 41.77
CA GLN A 21 -51.28 -28.06 42.09
C GLN A 21 -51.01 -26.57 42.34
N HIS A 22 -51.82 -25.61 41.88
CA HIS A 22 -52.86 -25.50 40.84
C HIS A 22 -53.31 -24.01 40.83
N ASN A 23 -53.57 -23.45 39.65
CA ASN A 23 -54.69 -22.57 39.26
C ASN A 23 -55.19 -21.42 40.18
N ALA A 24 -55.27 -20.20 39.62
CA ALA A 24 -56.55 -19.55 39.26
C ALA A 24 -56.38 -18.10 38.72
N VAL A 25 -57.18 -17.78 37.71
CA VAL A 25 -57.57 -16.48 37.12
C VAL A 25 -59.14 -16.48 37.17
N PRO A 26 -59.95 -15.40 37.00
CA PRO A 26 -59.74 -13.93 36.87
C PRO A 26 -60.63 -13.09 37.83
N THR A 27 -60.63 -11.75 37.72
CA THR A 27 -61.87 -10.97 37.47
C THR A 27 -61.60 -9.49 37.14
N TYR A 28 -62.43 -8.97 36.23
CA TYR A 28 -62.53 -7.59 35.73
C TYR A 28 -63.29 -6.67 36.71
N ARG A 29 -62.90 -5.39 36.81
CA ARG A 29 -63.83 -4.29 37.16
C ARG A 29 -63.38 -2.96 36.55
N LYS A 30 -64.24 -2.39 35.69
CA LYS A 30 -64.19 -1.01 35.16
C LYS A 30 -64.48 -0.02 36.28
N HIS A 31 -63.81 1.14 36.31
CA HIS A 31 -64.36 2.43 36.76
C HIS A 31 -63.67 3.56 35.98
N ASN A 32 -64.45 4.36 35.27
CA ASN A 32 -64.06 5.68 34.76
C ASN A 32 -64.12 6.69 35.92
N MET A 33 -63.19 7.63 36.00
CA MET A 33 -63.51 9.03 36.34
C MET A 33 -62.36 9.98 35.99
N LEU A 34 -62.73 11.10 35.38
CA LEU A 34 -61.87 12.24 35.01
C LEU A 34 -61.21 12.85 36.26
N SER A 35 -59.95 13.28 36.14
CA SER A 35 -59.54 14.55 36.76
C SER A 35 -58.35 15.17 36.04
N ARG A 36 -58.45 16.48 35.85
CA ARG A 36 -57.54 17.35 35.12
C ARG A 36 -56.22 17.50 35.88
N PHE A 37 -55.09 17.29 35.21
CA PHE A 37 -53.80 17.85 35.63
C PHE A 37 -53.17 18.57 34.44
N VAL A 38 -52.99 19.87 34.61
CA VAL A 38 -52.26 20.75 33.70
C VAL A 38 -50.78 20.41 33.85
N LEU A 39 -50.17 19.83 32.81
CA LEU A 39 -48.73 19.63 32.73
C LEU A 39 -48.17 20.67 31.76
N LEU A 40 -47.39 21.61 32.29
CA LEU A 40 -46.60 22.57 31.52
C LEU A 40 -45.59 21.81 30.65
N LEU A 41 -45.78 21.82 29.33
CA LEU A 41 -44.76 21.36 28.37
C LEU A 41 -43.64 22.41 28.31
N SER A 42 -42.53 22.15 28.99
CA SER A 42 -41.24 22.73 28.62
C SER A 42 -40.73 22.02 27.36
N ILE A 43 -40.88 22.66 26.20
CA ILE A 43 -40.27 22.21 24.94
C ILE A 43 -38.77 22.48 25.05
N SER A 44 -38.02 21.50 25.53
CA SER A 44 -36.56 21.48 25.35
C SER A 44 -36.31 21.09 23.89
N THR A 45 -36.03 22.07 23.04
CA THR A 45 -35.50 21.83 21.69
C THR A 45 -34.13 21.17 21.84
N LEU A 46 -34.11 19.84 21.70
CA LEU A 46 -32.89 19.07 21.56
C LEU A 46 -32.33 19.39 20.17
N SER A 47 -31.42 20.36 20.10
CA SER A 47 -30.63 20.61 18.90
C SER A 47 -29.77 19.36 18.66
N ILE A 48 -30.25 18.47 17.79
CA ILE A 48 -29.41 17.42 17.22
C ILE A 48 -28.43 18.17 16.32
N SER A 49 -27.24 18.46 16.86
CA SER A 49 -26.10 18.83 16.03
C SER A 49 -25.83 17.64 15.13
N SER A 50 -26.26 17.72 13.88
CA SER A 50 -25.75 16.89 12.81
C SER A 50 -24.24 17.11 12.81
N PHE A 51 -23.48 16.14 13.33
CA PHE A 51 -22.09 16.04 12.95
C PHE A 51 -22.13 15.71 11.47
N ASP A 52 -21.86 16.71 10.63
CA ASP A 52 -21.42 16.46 9.28
C ASP A 52 -20.15 15.61 9.44
N SER A 53 -20.31 14.29 9.31
CA SER A 53 -19.21 13.46 8.90
C SER A 53 -18.89 13.95 7.49
N THR A 54 -17.99 14.93 7.40
CA THR A 54 -17.22 15.11 6.18
C THR A 54 -16.68 13.72 5.87
N SER A 55 -17.25 13.11 4.85
CA SER A 55 -16.69 11.95 4.19
C SER A 55 -15.38 12.42 3.60
N TYR A 56 -14.34 12.49 4.42
CA TYR A 56 -12.98 12.51 3.92
C TYR A 56 -12.86 11.30 3.01
N GLY A 57 -12.40 11.50 1.77
CA GLY A 57 -12.03 10.39 0.91
C GLY A 57 -11.07 9.46 1.66
N GLU A 58 -10.99 8.20 1.25
CA GLU A 58 -10.08 7.27 1.90
C GLU A 58 -8.63 7.81 1.82
N ASP A 59 -7.99 7.95 2.98
CA ASP A 59 -6.64 8.50 3.09
C ASP A 59 -5.63 7.73 2.21
N TRP A 60 -4.83 8.46 1.44
CA TRP A 60 -3.70 7.91 0.67
C TRP A 60 -2.41 7.94 1.50
N ALA A 61 -2.45 7.37 2.71
CA ALA A 61 -1.41 7.55 3.73
C ALA A 61 -0.10 6.79 3.46
N GLN A 62 0.03 6.07 2.34
CA GLN A 62 1.20 5.24 2.05
C GLN A 62 1.42 4.97 0.55
N TRP A 63 2.52 4.29 0.25
CA TRP A 63 2.88 3.82 -1.09
C TRP A 63 1.71 3.17 -1.82
N ARG A 64 1.36 3.72 -2.99
CA ARG A 64 0.32 3.18 -3.87
C ARG A 64 -1.05 3.01 -3.17
N GLY A 65 -1.35 3.86 -2.20
CA GLY A 65 -2.66 3.94 -1.57
C GLY A 65 -2.85 2.97 -0.41
N PRO A 66 -4.05 2.95 0.19
CA PRO A 66 -4.33 2.24 1.44
C PRO A 66 -4.02 0.74 1.38
N ASN A 67 -4.15 0.13 0.19
CA ASN A 67 -3.91 -1.30 -0.05
C ASN A 67 -2.60 -1.60 -0.80
N ARG A 68 -1.77 -0.59 -1.09
CA ARG A 68 -0.52 -0.70 -1.90
C ARG A 68 -0.70 -1.24 -3.32
N ASP A 69 -1.90 -1.14 -3.88
CA ASP A 69 -2.30 -1.69 -5.19
C ASP A 69 -2.43 -0.62 -6.29
N ALA A 70 -2.24 0.66 -5.94
CA ALA A 70 -2.44 1.84 -6.79
C ALA A 70 -3.87 1.94 -7.35
N LYS A 71 -4.86 1.68 -6.50
CA LYS A 71 -6.27 1.98 -6.77
C LYS A 71 -6.77 3.05 -5.80
N SER A 72 -7.37 4.09 -6.35
CA SER A 72 -8.15 5.08 -5.61
C SER A 72 -9.62 4.70 -5.66
N ASN A 73 -10.31 4.88 -4.53
CA ASN A 73 -11.75 4.69 -4.40
C ASN A 73 -12.56 5.98 -4.70
N GLU A 74 -11.88 7.04 -5.12
CA GLU A 74 -12.53 8.24 -5.63
C GLU A 74 -13.46 7.90 -6.81
N THR A 75 -14.63 8.54 -6.83
CA THR A 75 -15.66 8.40 -7.87
C THR A 75 -16.14 9.77 -8.34
N GLY A 76 -16.82 9.83 -9.48
CA GLY A 76 -17.27 11.11 -10.06
C GLY A 76 -16.07 11.95 -10.51
N LEU A 77 -15.07 11.32 -11.09
CA LEU A 77 -13.87 11.96 -11.65
C LEU A 77 -14.07 12.25 -13.14
N LEU A 78 -13.38 13.25 -13.66
CA LEU A 78 -13.45 13.64 -15.08
C LEU A 78 -13.13 12.46 -16.00
N GLU A 79 -14.06 12.12 -16.90
CA GLU A 79 -13.88 11.05 -17.90
C GLU A 79 -13.02 11.48 -19.10
N ASN A 80 -12.89 12.79 -19.32
CA ASN A 80 -12.02 13.39 -20.33
C ASN A 80 -11.48 14.71 -19.78
N TRP A 81 -10.31 15.13 -20.27
CA TRP A 81 -9.69 16.40 -19.91
C TRP A 81 -9.67 17.36 -21.11
N PRO A 82 -9.66 18.67 -20.87
CA PRO A 82 -9.22 19.65 -21.87
C PRO A 82 -7.82 19.35 -22.41
N GLU A 83 -7.45 19.94 -23.55
CA GLU A 83 -6.12 19.79 -24.18
C GLU A 83 -4.99 20.22 -23.24
N ASP A 84 -5.19 21.31 -22.49
CA ASP A 84 -4.24 21.81 -21.49
C ASP A 84 -4.26 21.00 -20.16
N GLY A 85 -5.08 19.96 -20.08
CA GLY A 85 -5.29 19.14 -18.89
C GLY A 85 -6.43 19.64 -17.99
N PRO A 86 -6.67 18.93 -16.86
CA PRO A 86 -7.60 19.39 -15.83
C PRO A 86 -7.16 20.74 -15.23
N PRO A 87 -8.06 21.50 -14.58
CA PRO A 87 -7.68 22.76 -13.94
C PRO A 87 -6.57 22.56 -12.90
N LEU A 88 -5.51 23.36 -12.98
CA LEU A 88 -4.45 23.39 -11.97
C LEU A 88 -4.95 24.16 -10.75
N ALA A 89 -5.13 23.46 -9.63
CA ALA A 89 -5.60 24.05 -8.37
C ALA A 89 -4.50 24.90 -7.71
N TRP A 90 -3.30 24.34 -7.60
CA TRP A 90 -2.14 25.00 -7.05
C TRP A 90 -0.83 24.31 -7.48
N LYS A 91 0.28 25.02 -7.29
CA LYS A 91 1.65 24.53 -7.48
C LYS A 91 2.48 24.88 -6.25
N ALA A 92 3.17 23.90 -5.70
CA ALA A 92 4.17 24.09 -4.66
C ALA A 92 5.59 23.87 -5.20
N THR A 93 6.56 24.55 -4.59
CA THR A 93 8.01 24.42 -4.84
C THR A 93 8.75 24.22 -3.53
N GLY A 94 10.01 23.80 -3.57
CA GLY A 94 10.80 23.57 -2.35
C GLY A 94 10.59 22.19 -1.73
N VAL A 95 10.02 21.23 -2.48
CA VAL A 95 9.92 19.81 -2.05
C VAL A 95 11.19 19.01 -2.34
N GLY A 96 12.25 19.66 -2.84
CA GLY A 96 13.58 19.11 -3.03
C GLY A 96 13.70 18.10 -4.16
N GLY A 97 14.95 17.83 -4.57
CA GLY A 97 15.27 16.88 -5.62
C GLY A 97 14.99 15.43 -5.19
N GLY A 98 14.50 14.61 -6.11
CA GLY A 98 14.21 13.20 -5.82
C GLY A 98 12.98 12.67 -6.54
N TYR A 99 12.59 11.46 -6.15
CA TYR A 99 11.60 10.65 -6.85
C TYR A 99 10.55 10.04 -5.91
N SER A 100 10.50 10.48 -4.65
CA SER A 100 9.46 10.06 -3.69
C SER A 100 8.09 10.52 -4.19
N SER A 101 7.09 9.64 -4.14
CA SER A 101 5.69 10.04 -4.36
C SER A 101 5.18 10.82 -3.13
N VAL A 102 3.88 11.08 -3.06
CA VAL A 102 3.25 11.74 -1.93
C VAL A 102 2.36 10.77 -1.17
N ALA A 103 2.27 10.97 0.14
CA ALA A 103 1.23 10.37 0.97
C ALA A 103 0.34 11.50 1.50
N ILE A 104 -0.97 11.28 1.53
CA ILE A 104 -1.97 12.31 1.83
C ILE A 104 -2.92 11.79 2.88
N THR A 105 -3.04 12.51 3.99
CA THR A 105 -3.93 12.18 5.10
C THR A 105 -4.15 13.41 5.97
N ASN A 106 -5.36 13.56 6.51
CA ASN A 106 -5.70 14.63 7.45
C ASN A 106 -5.36 16.05 6.96
N GLY A 107 -5.58 16.34 5.67
CA GLY A 107 -5.30 17.66 5.09
C GLY A 107 -3.82 17.97 4.89
N ARG A 108 -2.93 16.97 4.98
CA ARG A 108 -1.48 17.12 4.87
C ARG A 108 -0.92 16.23 3.78
N ILE A 109 0.10 16.73 3.10
CA ILE A 109 0.86 16.03 2.07
C ILE A 109 2.27 15.79 2.59
N PHE A 110 2.69 14.53 2.62
CA PHE A 110 4.01 14.10 3.06
C PHE A 110 4.82 13.60 1.86
N THR A 111 6.05 14.10 1.71
CA THR A 111 7.00 13.61 0.70
C THR A 111 8.43 13.66 1.23
N MET A 112 9.38 13.17 0.44
CA MET A 112 10.81 13.30 0.74
C MET A 112 11.57 13.96 -0.39
N GLY A 113 12.56 14.79 -0.07
CA GLY A 113 13.43 15.41 -1.08
C GLY A 113 14.78 15.81 -0.52
N ASP A 114 15.77 15.85 -1.40
CA ASP A 114 17.07 16.43 -1.09
C ASP A 114 17.00 17.95 -1.24
N LEU A 115 17.45 18.64 -0.19
CA LEU A 115 17.78 20.06 -0.20
C LEU A 115 19.30 20.22 -0.12
N ASP A 116 19.79 21.47 -0.12
CA ASP A 116 21.22 21.79 -0.22
C ASP A 116 22.12 21.06 0.80
N ASP A 117 21.62 20.79 2.00
CA ASP A 117 22.40 20.27 3.13
C ASP A 117 21.98 18.88 3.62
N GLY A 118 21.00 18.23 2.97
CA GLY A 118 20.50 16.94 3.44
C GLY A 118 19.29 16.40 2.69
N SER A 119 18.93 15.16 3.01
CA SER A 119 17.65 14.57 2.64
C SER A 119 16.62 14.89 3.72
N TYR A 120 15.40 15.22 3.32
CA TYR A 120 14.34 15.71 4.20
C TYR A 120 13.03 14.94 3.99
N VAL A 121 12.26 14.79 5.07
CA VAL A 121 10.79 14.73 4.99
C VAL A 121 10.28 16.15 4.93
N ILE A 122 9.34 16.41 4.01
CA ILE A 122 8.74 17.72 3.78
C ILE A 122 7.23 17.54 3.80
N VAL A 123 6.55 18.38 4.58
CA VAL A 123 5.10 18.34 4.77
C VAL A 123 4.48 19.64 4.33
N LEU A 124 3.43 19.53 3.52
CA LEU A 124 2.67 20.65 2.98
C LEU A 124 1.21 20.57 3.44
N ASP A 125 0.55 21.72 3.48
CA ASP A 125 -0.90 21.81 3.59
C ASP A 125 -1.53 21.38 2.26
N GLU A 126 -2.52 20.49 2.31
CA GLU A 126 -3.17 19.97 1.11
C GLU A 126 -4.02 21.02 0.36
N THR A 127 -4.51 22.03 1.08
CA THR A 127 -5.46 23.01 0.53
C THR A 127 -4.80 23.95 -0.47
N ASP A 128 -3.56 24.37 -0.21
CA ASP A 128 -2.84 25.37 -1.01
C ASP A 128 -1.38 25.00 -1.32
N GLY A 129 -0.88 23.88 -0.80
CA GLY A 129 0.50 23.43 -1.00
C GLY A 129 1.53 24.20 -0.17
N SER A 130 1.10 25.03 0.79
CA SER A 130 2.01 25.80 1.65
C SER A 130 2.82 24.86 2.58
N PRO A 131 4.09 25.18 2.88
CA PRO A 131 4.92 24.33 3.73
C PRO A 131 4.47 24.39 5.19
N ILE A 132 4.32 23.24 5.82
CA ILE A 132 4.03 23.10 7.26
C ILE A 132 5.34 22.92 8.03
N TRP A 133 6.10 21.86 7.73
CA TRP A 133 7.40 21.60 8.34
C TRP A 133 8.29 20.75 7.45
N LYS A 134 9.59 20.73 7.76
CA LYS A 134 10.56 19.81 7.17
C LYS A 134 11.54 19.32 8.22
N THR A 135 11.92 18.05 8.13
CA THR A 135 12.88 17.42 9.05
C THR A 135 13.96 16.70 8.28
N ARG A 136 15.22 16.96 8.62
CA ARG A 136 16.37 16.31 8.00
C ARG A 136 16.45 14.84 8.44
N ILE A 137 16.45 13.93 7.47
CA ILE A 137 16.45 12.47 7.67
C ILE A 137 17.75 11.80 7.22
N GLY A 138 18.74 12.56 6.75
CA GLY A 138 20.05 12.01 6.38
C GLY A 138 20.82 12.87 5.39
N ALA A 139 21.85 12.29 4.80
CA ALA A 139 22.65 12.95 3.77
C ALA A 139 21.89 13.06 2.44
N ALA A 140 22.08 14.19 1.74
CA ALA A 140 21.65 14.34 0.35
C ALA A 140 22.57 13.55 -0.60
N GLY A 141 22.11 13.36 -1.84
CA GLY A 141 22.83 12.70 -2.91
C GLY A 141 22.13 11.44 -3.39
N GLY A 142 22.88 10.53 -4.00
CA GLY A 142 22.32 9.30 -4.53
C GLY A 142 23.25 8.66 -5.56
N HIS A 143 22.69 8.09 -6.61
CA HIS A 143 23.48 7.48 -7.66
C HIS A 143 23.63 8.41 -8.86
N LYS A 144 24.84 8.96 -9.03
CA LYS A 144 25.25 9.77 -10.20
C LYS A 144 24.22 10.88 -10.48
N ARG A 145 23.68 10.93 -11.71
CA ARG A 145 22.67 11.89 -12.16
C ARG A 145 21.26 11.66 -11.59
N TYR A 146 21.09 10.73 -10.66
CA TYR A 146 19.80 10.43 -10.03
C TYR A 146 19.92 10.57 -8.50
N PRO A 147 20.07 11.80 -7.98
CA PRO A 147 20.06 12.05 -6.54
C PRO A 147 18.66 11.92 -5.94
N GLY A 148 18.56 12.03 -4.63
CA GLY A 148 17.29 12.13 -3.92
C GLY A 148 16.68 10.80 -3.47
N PRO A 149 15.78 10.86 -2.48
CA PRO A 149 15.00 9.73 -1.99
C PRO A 149 13.93 9.30 -3.01
N ARG A 150 13.49 8.06 -2.91
CA ARG A 150 12.57 7.40 -3.88
C ARG A 150 11.36 6.74 -3.23
N GLY A 151 11.49 6.28 -1.99
CA GLY A 151 10.39 5.68 -1.24
C GLY A 151 9.27 6.68 -1.02
N THR A 152 8.06 6.20 -0.70
CA THR A 152 6.96 7.07 -0.27
C THR A 152 6.82 6.98 1.24
N PRO A 153 6.66 8.11 1.95
CA PRO A 153 6.37 8.06 3.38
C PRO A 153 5.15 7.20 3.68
N THR A 154 5.20 6.47 4.79
CA THR A 154 4.03 5.77 5.34
C THR A 154 3.62 6.46 6.61
N ILE A 155 2.37 6.90 6.66
CA ILE A 155 1.77 7.59 7.80
C ILE A 155 0.78 6.65 8.44
N ASP A 156 0.95 6.40 9.73
CA ASP A 156 0.00 5.62 10.50
C ASP A 156 -0.06 6.17 11.94
N LYS A 157 -1.27 6.34 12.47
CA LYS A 157 -1.56 6.76 13.85
C LYS A 157 -0.64 7.85 14.42
N GLY A 158 -0.39 8.91 13.65
CA GLY A 158 0.42 10.07 14.09
C GLY A 158 1.94 9.91 13.96
N ASP A 159 2.42 8.84 13.32
CA ASP A 159 3.83 8.63 13.01
C ASP A 159 4.07 8.65 11.50
N VAL A 160 5.24 9.13 11.08
CA VAL A 160 5.73 9.08 9.70
C VAL A 160 6.94 8.15 9.65
N PHE A 161 6.90 7.14 8.78
CA PHE A 161 8.00 6.21 8.55
C PHE A 161 8.56 6.36 7.15
N VAL A 162 9.88 6.52 7.06
CA VAL A 162 10.58 6.73 5.79
C VAL A 162 11.85 5.91 5.70
N LEU A 163 12.26 5.62 4.47
CA LEU A 163 13.58 5.09 4.14
C LEU A 163 14.24 6.04 3.13
N ASN A 164 15.39 6.60 3.50
CA ASN A 164 16.18 7.42 2.58
C ASN A 164 17.09 6.56 1.69
N GLN A 165 17.73 7.21 0.70
CA GLN A 165 18.62 6.56 -0.25
C GLN A 165 19.88 5.94 0.39
N TYR A 166 20.31 6.41 1.56
CA TYR A 166 21.47 5.91 2.29
C TYR A 166 21.12 4.89 3.38
N ALA A 167 19.92 4.31 3.29
CA ALA A 167 19.45 3.23 4.13
C ALA A 167 19.08 3.63 5.57
N ASP A 168 18.87 4.92 5.83
CA ASP A 168 18.32 5.36 7.11
C ASP A 168 16.80 5.16 7.11
N VAL A 169 16.31 4.33 8.04
CA VAL A 169 14.89 4.23 8.38
C VAL A 169 14.63 5.17 9.54
N VAL A 170 13.71 6.12 9.35
CA VAL A 170 13.43 7.17 10.33
C VAL A 170 11.95 7.17 10.66
N CYS A 171 11.64 7.28 11.95
CA CYS A 171 10.31 7.56 12.45
C CYS A 171 10.24 8.99 12.98
N LEU A 172 9.25 9.74 12.50
CA LEU A 172 8.96 11.11 12.93
C LEU A 172 7.56 11.20 13.53
N ASP A 173 7.35 12.18 14.39
CA ASP A 173 6.02 12.63 14.73
C ASP A 173 5.35 13.33 13.53
N ALA A 174 4.13 12.93 13.17
CA ALA A 174 3.43 13.49 12.02
C ALA A 174 2.94 14.93 12.26
N GLU A 175 2.74 15.31 13.52
CA GLU A 175 2.30 16.66 13.87
C GLU A 175 3.47 17.64 13.86
N SER A 176 4.52 17.34 14.65
CA SER A 176 5.63 18.26 14.90
C SER A 176 6.84 18.07 13.98
N GLY A 177 6.96 16.92 13.33
CA GLY A 177 8.16 16.53 12.58
C GLY A 177 9.34 16.09 13.44
N GLU A 178 9.16 15.97 14.77
CA GLU A 178 10.22 15.53 15.67
C GLU A 178 10.66 14.08 15.39
N THR A 179 11.97 13.83 15.32
CA THR A 179 12.50 12.48 15.17
C THR A 179 12.31 11.67 16.44
N LYS A 180 11.54 10.57 16.34
CA LYS A 180 11.32 9.62 17.44
C LYS A 180 12.45 8.59 17.54
N TRP A 181 12.87 8.04 16.41
CA TRP A 181 14.01 7.13 16.31
C TRP A 181 14.55 7.05 14.87
N SER A 182 15.78 6.57 14.73
CA SER A 182 16.42 6.30 13.44
C SER A 182 17.35 5.11 13.54
N VAL A 183 17.37 4.26 12.52
CA VAL A 183 18.31 3.15 12.35
C VAL A 183 18.83 3.11 10.92
N ASN A 184 20.04 2.58 10.73
CA ASN A 184 20.61 2.40 9.39
C ASN A 184 20.66 0.91 9.00
N LEU A 185 20.05 0.55 7.87
CA LEU A 185 19.94 -0.85 7.43
C LEU A 185 21.30 -1.49 7.10
N VAL A 186 22.25 -0.71 6.62
CA VAL A 186 23.59 -1.21 6.28
C VAL A 186 24.42 -1.38 7.53
N ASP A 187 24.51 -0.33 8.35
CA ASP A 187 25.43 -0.30 9.48
C ASP A 187 24.99 -1.22 10.63
N GLN A 188 23.68 -1.43 10.80
CA GLN A 188 23.13 -2.16 11.96
C GLN A 188 22.61 -3.56 11.62
N TYR A 189 22.28 -3.83 10.35
CA TYR A 189 21.58 -5.06 9.95
C TYR A 189 22.18 -5.77 8.73
N GLY A 190 23.45 -5.48 8.41
CA GLY A 190 24.18 -6.18 7.35
C GLY A 190 23.63 -5.92 5.94
N GLY A 191 22.91 -4.80 5.76
CA GLY A 191 22.15 -4.49 4.56
C GLY A 191 23.00 -4.52 3.29
N LYS A 192 22.48 -5.18 2.25
CA LYS A 192 23.11 -5.25 0.93
C LYS A 192 22.12 -4.96 -0.18
N MET A 193 22.29 -3.82 -0.85
CA MET A 193 21.59 -3.51 -2.09
C MET A 193 22.10 -4.36 -3.26
N MET A 194 21.20 -4.87 -4.09
CA MET A 194 21.55 -5.69 -5.26
C MET A 194 22.32 -4.93 -6.34
N SER A 195 22.25 -3.59 -6.33
CA SER A 195 22.84 -2.71 -7.33
C SER A 195 23.57 -1.52 -6.67
N GLY A 196 24.25 -0.70 -7.49
CA GLY A 196 24.87 0.55 -7.04
C GLY A 196 23.90 1.71 -6.81
N TRP A 197 22.61 1.53 -7.09
CA TRP A 197 21.61 2.61 -7.15
C TRP A 197 20.97 2.97 -5.81
N LYS A 198 21.69 2.71 -4.71
CA LYS A 198 21.28 3.09 -3.35
C LYS A 198 19.95 2.43 -2.94
N TYR A 199 19.39 2.78 -1.79
CA TYR A 199 18.15 2.18 -1.28
C TYR A 199 16.90 2.88 -1.79
N SER A 200 15.83 2.09 -1.94
CA SER A 200 14.50 2.58 -2.24
C SER A 200 13.49 1.47 -1.95
N GLU A 201 12.63 1.70 -0.99
CA GLU A 201 11.36 1.02 -0.78
C GLU A 201 10.52 1.95 0.11
N SER A 202 9.24 1.64 0.25
CA SER A 202 8.36 2.34 1.18
C SER A 202 8.11 1.42 2.37
N PRO A 203 8.60 1.76 3.59
CA PRO A 203 8.44 0.93 4.77
C PRO A 203 6.98 0.53 4.97
N LEU A 204 6.71 -0.73 5.32
CA LEU A 204 5.35 -1.20 5.60
C LEU A 204 5.12 -1.14 7.11
N VAL A 205 4.02 -0.53 7.54
CA VAL A 205 3.59 -0.55 8.95
C VAL A 205 2.51 -1.62 9.12
N ASP A 206 2.70 -2.49 10.10
CA ASP A 206 1.74 -3.54 10.46
C ASP A 206 1.64 -3.69 11.98
N GLY A 207 0.60 -3.09 12.56
CA GLY A 207 0.41 -3.05 14.01
C GLY A 207 1.57 -2.31 14.70
N ASP A 208 2.34 -3.06 15.50
CA ASP A 208 3.51 -2.57 16.23
C ASP A 208 4.83 -2.78 15.47
N ARG A 209 4.77 -3.14 14.18
CA ARG A 209 5.93 -3.47 13.35
C ARG A 209 6.12 -2.47 12.21
N VAL A 210 7.37 -2.16 11.92
CA VAL A 210 7.81 -1.49 10.68
C VAL A 210 8.68 -2.47 9.91
N ILE A 211 8.28 -2.79 8.69
CA ILE A 211 8.90 -3.81 7.85
C ILE A 211 9.74 -3.14 6.76
N CYS A 212 11.00 -3.55 6.68
CA CYS A 212 11.99 -3.07 5.73
C CYS A 212 12.80 -4.24 5.16
N THR A 213 13.50 -3.99 4.06
CA THR A 213 14.37 -4.94 3.35
C THR A 213 15.81 -4.45 3.39
N PRO A 214 16.58 -4.70 4.48
CA PRO A 214 18.03 -4.51 4.45
C PRO A 214 18.66 -5.31 3.30
N GLY A 215 18.15 -6.51 3.04
CA GLY A 215 18.86 -7.49 2.24
C GLY A 215 20.14 -7.97 2.93
N GLY A 216 20.84 -8.91 2.29
CA GLY A 216 22.19 -9.29 2.73
C GLY A 216 22.22 -10.44 3.74
N THR A 217 23.42 -10.66 4.30
CA THR A 217 23.78 -11.92 4.96
C THR A 217 23.12 -12.13 6.32
N ASP A 218 22.71 -11.05 6.98
CA ASP A 218 22.10 -11.10 8.31
C ASP A 218 20.59 -11.37 8.22
N GLY A 219 20.05 -11.39 6.99
CA GLY A 219 18.67 -11.71 6.66
C GLY A 219 18.03 -10.64 5.78
N THR A 220 17.23 -11.07 4.81
CA THR A 220 16.68 -10.19 3.79
C THR A 220 15.62 -9.22 4.29
N LEU A 221 14.68 -9.68 5.12
CA LEU A 221 13.55 -8.89 5.62
C LEU A 221 13.68 -8.66 7.12
N LEU A 222 13.36 -7.46 7.56
CA LEU A 222 13.52 -6.99 8.94
C LEU A 222 12.20 -6.42 9.45
N ALA A 223 11.82 -6.80 10.67
CA ALA A 223 10.79 -6.11 11.42
C ALA A 223 11.41 -5.34 12.57
N LEU A 224 11.08 -4.05 12.63
CA LEU A 224 11.44 -3.14 13.71
C LEU A 224 10.22 -2.87 14.58
N ASN A 225 10.45 -2.63 15.86
CA ASN A 225 9.45 -2.12 16.78
C ASN A 225 9.09 -0.70 16.33
N ARG A 226 7.81 -0.48 16.06
CA ARG A 226 7.29 0.81 15.60
C ARG A 226 7.67 1.99 16.50
N LYS A 227 7.70 1.78 17.83
CA LYS A 227 7.90 2.86 18.80
C LYS A 227 9.37 3.14 19.08
N THR A 228 10.23 2.13 19.02
CA THR A 228 11.63 2.23 19.45
C THR A 228 12.64 2.10 18.32
N GLY A 229 12.24 1.57 17.17
CA GLY A 229 13.15 1.22 16.07
C GLY A 229 13.99 -0.02 16.36
N GLU A 230 13.80 -0.71 17.49
CA GLU A 230 14.56 -1.90 17.84
C GLU A 230 14.14 -3.10 16.99
N LYS A 231 15.09 -3.96 16.62
CA LYS A 231 14.80 -5.19 15.87
C LYS A 231 13.89 -6.12 16.67
N LEU A 232 12.76 -6.49 16.08
CA LEU A 232 11.88 -7.55 16.57
C LEU A 232 12.33 -8.91 16.02
N TRP A 233 12.56 -8.98 14.71
CA TRP A 233 13.10 -10.15 14.04
C TRP A 233 13.73 -9.75 12.71
N GLN A 234 14.60 -10.61 12.19
CA GLN A 234 15.14 -10.54 10.84
C GLN A 234 15.12 -11.96 10.27
N THR A 235 14.75 -12.13 9.00
CA THR A 235 14.53 -13.46 8.41
C THR A 235 15.79 -14.31 8.46
N GLU A 236 15.68 -15.55 8.97
CA GLU A 236 16.75 -16.54 8.90
C GLU A 236 16.68 -17.36 7.60
N GLY A 237 17.83 -17.78 7.07
CA GLY A 237 17.91 -18.68 5.89
C GLY A 237 17.60 -18.03 4.53
N TRP A 238 17.24 -16.74 4.51
CA TRP A 238 17.08 -15.95 3.29
C TRP A 238 17.96 -14.71 3.33
N THR A 239 18.94 -14.68 2.43
CA THR A 239 20.07 -13.72 2.43
C THR A 239 20.23 -13.02 1.08
N ASP A 240 19.12 -12.90 0.36
CA ASP A 240 19.08 -12.14 -0.88
C ASP A 240 19.41 -10.68 -0.64
N PRO A 241 20.14 -10.04 -1.58
CA PRO A 241 20.29 -8.60 -1.54
C PRO A 241 18.95 -7.90 -1.81
N ALA A 242 18.77 -6.73 -1.21
CA ALA A 242 17.58 -5.91 -1.35
C ALA A 242 17.37 -5.48 -2.81
N GLY A 243 16.11 -5.47 -3.23
CA GLY A 243 15.66 -4.85 -4.47
C GLY A 243 15.10 -3.45 -4.21
N TYR A 244 14.15 -3.04 -5.06
CA TYR A 244 13.41 -1.78 -4.95
C TYR A 244 11.91 -1.95 -4.71
N SER A 245 11.45 -3.21 -4.72
CA SER A 245 10.07 -3.55 -4.42
C SER A 245 9.73 -3.21 -2.97
N SER A 246 8.55 -2.63 -2.77
CA SER A 246 8.00 -2.45 -1.43
C SER A 246 7.15 -3.66 -1.05
N VAL A 247 7.27 -4.08 0.22
CA VAL A 247 6.56 -5.21 0.82
C VAL A 247 5.04 -5.00 0.79
N ILE A 248 4.28 -6.07 0.61
CA ILE A 248 2.82 -6.10 0.79
C ILE A 248 2.39 -7.21 1.75
N ILE A 249 1.19 -7.06 2.30
CA ILE A 249 0.51 -8.08 3.08
C ILE A 249 -0.50 -8.78 2.18
N ALA A 250 -0.52 -10.11 2.22
CA ALA A 250 -1.56 -10.89 1.57
C ALA A 250 -1.96 -12.08 2.43
N THR A 251 -3.15 -12.62 2.18
CA THR A 251 -3.56 -13.92 2.71
C THR A 251 -3.51 -14.93 1.58
N ILE A 252 -2.63 -15.91 1.69
CA ILE A 252 -2.45 -17.00 0.73
C ILE A 252 -2.78 -18.29 1.47
N ASP A 253 -3.69 -19.06 0.92
CA ASP A 253 -4.16 -20.34 1.45
C ASP A 253 -4.53 -20.24 2.95
N GLY A 254 -5.33 -19.21 3.27
CA GLY A 254 -5.80 -18.90 4.62
C GLY A 254 -4.73 -18.40 5.60
N THR A 255 -3.47 -18.25 5.17
CA THR A 255 -2.38 -17.77 6.03
C THR A 255 -1.98 -16.36 5.61
N ARG A 256 -1.94 -15.43 6.57
CA ARG A 256 -1.47 -14.06 6.37
C ARG A 256 0.05 -14.02 6.28
N GLN A 257 0.59 -13.32 5.29
CA GLN A 257 2.02 -13.30 4.97
C GLN A 257 2.48 -11.92 4.52
N TYR A 258 3.75 -11.61 4.72
CA TYR A 258 4.44 -10.57 3.96
C TYR A 258 4.99 -11.16 2.68
N ILE A 259 4.77 -10.49 1.55
CA ILE A 259 5.29 -10.89 0.25
C ILE A 259 6.33 -9.87 -0.20
N GLN A 260 7.54 -10.34 -0.50
CA GLN A 260 8.63 -9.46 -0.90
C GLN A 260 9.41 -10.01 -2.10
N LEU A 261 9.58 -9.15 -3.11
CA LEU A 261 10.38 -9.40 -4.29
C LEU A 261 11.77 -8.78 -4.11
N THR A 262 12.82 -9.57 -4.33
CA THR A 262 14.22 -9.14 -4.21
C THR A 262 14.92 -9.21 -5.56
N GLY A 263 16.23 -8.98 -5.54
CA GLY A 263 17.08 -9.17 -6.70
C GLY A 263 17.18 -10.60 -7.22
N LYS A 264 16.84 -11.61 -6.40
CA LYS A 264 17.06 -13.02 -6.73
C LYS A 264 15.82 -13.90 -6.60
N SER A 265 14.84 -13.52 -5.79
CA SER A 265 13.66 -14.35 -5.55
C SER A 265 12.44 -13.55 -5.12
N ILE A 266 11.29 -14.22 -5.11
CA ILE A 266 10.05 -13.79 -4.46
C ILE A 266 9.77 -14.74 -3.31
N ALA A 267 9.39 -14.22 -2.15
CA ALA A 267 9.14 -15.04 -0.96
C ALA A 267 7.91 -14.57 -0.18
N GLY A 268 7.30 -15.52 0.53
CA GLY A 268 6.29 -15.27 1.55
C GLY A 268 6.84 -15.53 2.95
N ILE A 269 6.57 -14.62 3.88
CA ILE A 269 7.16 -14.58 5.21
C ILE A 269 6.04 -14.53 6.25
N ASP A 270 6.17 -15.32 7.32
CA ASP A 270 5.29 -15.23 8.48
C ASP A 270 5.48 -13.87 9.20
N PRO A 271 4.41 -13.06 9.36
CA PRO A 271 4.53 -11.73 9.96
C PRO A 271 4.97 -11.71 11.43
N ASN A 272 4.76 -12.82 12.15
CA ASN A 272 5.02 -12.87 13.59
C ASN A 272 6.44 -13.31 13.90
N SER A 273 6.96 -14.32 13.19
CA SER A 273 8.29 -14.87 13.45
C SER A 273 9.37 -14.42 12.48
N GLY A 274 9.00 -13.90 11.30
CA GLY A 274 9.96 -13.67 10.21
C GLY A 274 10.41 -14.96 9.53
N THR A 275 9.71 -16.09 9.75
CA THR A 275 10.02 -17.36 9.09
C THR A 275 9.65 -17.29 7.61
N VAL A 276 10.56 -17.70 6.74
CA VAL A 276 10.28 -17.85 5.31
C VAL A 276 9.38 -19.06 5.11
N LEU A 277 8.16 -18.82 4.63
CA LEU A 277 7.15 -19.86 4.40
C LEU A 277 7.42 -20.56 3.07
N TRP A 278 7.64 -19.79 2.02
CA TRP A 278 8.00 -20.26 0.69
C TRP A 278 8.91 -19.25 -0.01
N ARG A 279 9.64 -19.74 -1.02
CA ARG A 279 10.48 -18.93 -1.89
C ARG A 279 10.47 -19.51 -3.30
N ALA A 280 10.44 -18.66 -4.31
CA ALA A 280 10.63 -19.03 -5.70
C ALA A 280 11.76 -18.18 -6.31
N ASP A 281 12.73 -18.85 -6.94
CA ASP A 281 13.86 -18.17 -7.56
C ASP A 281 13.39 -17.39 -8.79
N ARG A 282 13.86 -16.14 -8.87
CA ARG A 282 13.56 -15.22 -9.97
C ARG A 282 14.63 -14.14 -10.04
N GLU A 283 15.69 -14.44 -10.77
CA GLU A 283 16.82 -13.53 -10.95
C GLU A 283 16.40 -12.25 -11.69
N GLY A 284 16.60 -11.12 -11.02
CA GLY A 284 16.39 -9.78 -11.55
C GLY A 284 17.61 -9.24 -12.32
N LYS A 285 17.57 -7.93 -12.56
CA LYS A 285 18.69 -7.15 -13.13
C LYS A 285 18.88 -5.88 -12.30
N THR A 286 19.33 -4.78 -12.90
CA THR A 286 19.67 -3.54 -12.21
C THR A 286 18.58 -2.99 -11.29
N ALA A 287 17.31 -3.02 -11.70
CA ALA A 287 16.22 -2.48 -10.90
C ALA A 287 15.00 -3.41 -10.87
N VAL A 288 14.81 -4.08 -9.73
CA VAL A 288 13.62 -4.88 -9.42
C VAL A 288 12.68 -4.04 -8.56
N ILE A 289 11.71 -3.37 -9.20
CA ILE A 289 10.96 -2.25 -8.60
C ILE A 289 9.50 -2.60 -8.29
N SER A 290 8.85 -3.38 -9.13
CA SER A 290 7.39 -3.57 -9.04
C SER A 290 7.00 -4.30 -7.76
N THR A 291 6.11 -3.69 -6.98
CA THR A 291 5.42 -4.34 -5.87
C THR A 291 4.65 -5.58 -6.40
N PRO A 292 4.76 -6.75 -5.75
CA PRO A 292 4.01 -7.94 -6.13
C PRO A 292 2.50 -7.68 -6.13
N ILE A 293 1.80 -8.35 -7.04
CA ILE A 293 0.34 -8.45 -7.01
C ILE A 293 -0.01 -9.83 -6.48
N VAL A 294 -0.90 -9.89 -5.50
CA VAL A 294 -1.41 -11.16 -4.98
C VAL A 294 -2.91 -11.19 -5.14
N GLN A 295 -3.42 -12.22 -5.80
CA GLN A 295 -4.84 -12.48 -5.97
C GLN A 295 -5.10 -13.92 -5.59
N GLU A 296 -5.87 -14.10 -4.51
CA GLU A 296 -6.07 -15.39 -3.87
C GLU A 296 -4.72 -16.09 -3.59
N ASN A 297 -4.45 -17.18 -4.30
CA ASN A 297 -3.24 -18.00 -4.18
C ASN A 297 -2.22 -17.73 -5.30
N THR A 298 -2.45 -16.73 -6.15
CA THR A 298 -1.56 -16.38 -7.27
C THR A 298 -0.75 -15.13 -6.94
N VAL A 299 0.56 -15.22 -7.08
CA VAL A 299 1.52 -14.11 -6.91
C VAL A 299 2.11 -13.74 -8.27
N PHE A 300 1.86 -12.52 -8.73
CA PHE A 300 2.42 -11.96 -9.96
C PHE A 300 3.52 -10.94 -9.68
N VAL A 301 4.60 -11.04 -10.44
CA VAL A 301 5.75 -10.13 -10.36
C VAL A 301 6.28 -9.80 -11.75
N THR A 302 6.81 -8.59 -11.92
CA THR A 302 7.38 -8.12 -13.20
C THR A 302 8.63 -7.27 -12.97
N SER A 303 9.56 -7.31 -13.92
CA SER A 303 10.76 -6.46 -13.90
C SER A 303 11.20 -6.08 -15.32
N GLY A 304 11.82 -4.91 -15.42
CA GLY A 304 12.32 -4.36 -16.67
C GLY A 304 13.60 -5.04 -17.15
N TYR A 305 14.36 -4.35 -18.01
CA TYR A 305 15.65 -4.81 -18.53
C TYR A 305 15.63 -6.19 -19.21
N GLY A 306 14.50 -6.56 -19.79
CA GLY A 306 14.35 -7.83 -20.52
C GLY A 306 14.04 -9.05 -19.64
N ILE A 307 13.74 -8.86 -18.35
CA ILE A 307 13.36 -9.95 -17.44
C ILE A 307 11.95 -10.45 -17.74
N GLY A 308 10.95 -9.56 -17.76
CA GLY A 308 9.56 -9.94 -18.01
C GLY A 308 8.78 -10.17 -16.73
N CYS A 309 7.75 -11.01 -16.81
CA CYS A 309 6.84 -11.31 -15.72
C CYS A 309 6.65 -12.80 -15.49
N ASN A 310 6.27 -13.11 -14.26
CA ASN A 310 5.98 -14.45 -13.78
C ASN A 310 4.70 -14.41 -12.95
N ALA A 311 3.93 -15.49 -13.00
CA ALA A 311 2.94 -15.80 -11.98
C ALA A 311 3.31 -17.11 -11.28
N PHE A 312 3.10 -17.15 -9.97
CA PHE A 312 3.32 -18.32 -9.14
C PHE A 312 2.03 -18.65 -8.40
N ARG A 313 1.60 -19.91 -8.46
CA ARG A 313 0.57 -20.43 -7.56
C ARG A 313 1.23 -20.93 -6.29
N VAL A 314 0.77 -20.40 -5.17
CA VAL A 314 1.29 -20.73 -3.85
C VAL A 314 0.24 -21.52 -3.10
N THR A 315 0.62 -22.68 -2.59
CA THR A 315 -0.28 -23.60 -1.86
C THR A 315 0.38 -24.14 -0.61
N LYS A 316 -0.44 -24.59 0.33
CA LYS A 316 -0.01 -25.19 1.59
C LYS A 316 -0.59 -26.59 1.73
N ASP A 317 0.27 -27.57 2.00
CA ASP A 317 -0.11 -28.92 2.41
C ASP A 317 0.40 -29.17 3.83
N GLY A 318 -0.50 -29.11 4.81
CA GLY A 318 -0.15 -29.13 6.23
C GLY A 318 0.75 -27.94 6.61
N THR A 319 2.02 -28.20 6.87
CA THR A 319 3.04 -27.18 7.17
C THR A 319 3.95 -26.86 5.97
N ASN A 320 3.84 -27.63 4.89
CA ASN A 320 4.71 -27.49 3.74
C ASN A 320 4.10 -26.51 2.75
N TRP A 321 4.89 -25.53 2.33
CA TRP A 321 4.50 -24.60 1.29
C TRP A 321 5.15 -24.95 -0.04
N GLN A 322 4.45 -24.65 -1.13
CA GLN A 322 4.96 -24.78 -2.48
C GLN A 322 4.62 -23.52 -3.28
N ALA A 323 5.55 -23.11 -4.14
CA ALA A 323 5.34 -22.05 -5.11
C ALA A 323 5.60 -22.62 -6.51
N GLU A 324 4.53 -22.93 -7.23
CA GLU A 324 4.56 -23.45 -8.60
C GLU A 324 4.54 -22.28 -9.59
N GLN A 325 5.51 -22.19 -10.50
CA GLN A 325 5.46 -21.18 -11.56
C GLN A 325 4.40 -21.56 -12.60
N LEU A 326 3.35 -20.75 -12.72
CA LEU A 326 2.30 -20.92 -13.72
C LEU A 326 2.78 -20.55 -15.12
N TYR A 327 3.48 -19.41 -15.23
CA TYR A 327 4.08 -18.96 -16.47
C TYR A 327 5.26 -18.02 -16.22
N ALA A 328 6.10 -17.87 -17.25
CA ALA A 328 7.14 -16.87 -17.37
C ALA A 328 7.21 -16.38 -18.81
N ASN A 329 7.04 -15.08 -19.04
CA ASN A 329 7.09 -14.50 -20.38
C ASN A 329 7.57 -13.03 -20.33
N LYS A 330 7.62 -12.38 -21.50
CA LYS A 330 8.10 -10.99 -21.64
C LYS A 330 6.98 -10.01 -21.97
N GLU A 331 5.74 -10.39 -21.71
CA GLU A 331 4.60 -9.58 -22.08
C GLU A 331 4.50 -8.31 -21.24
N ILE A 332 4.83 -8.38 -19.95
CA ILE A 332 5.00 -7.17 -19.13
C ILE A 332 6.41 -7.13 -18.56
N MET A 333 7.23 -6.21 -19.08
CA MET A 333 8.56 -5.87 -18.60
C MET A 333 8.52 -4.49 -17.93
N ASN A 334 7.74 -4.36 -16.86
CA ASN A 334 7.57 -3.08 -16.20
C ASN A 334 8.91 -2.63 -15.61
N HIS A 335 9.34 -1.44 -15.97
CA HIS A 335 10.63 -0.91 -15.51
C HIS A 335 10.46 0.05 -14.34
N HIS A 336 9.94 1.26 -14.57
CA HIS A 336 9.53 2.18 -13.50
C HIS A 336 8.03 2.41 -13.66
N GLY A 337 7.29 2.42 -12.54
CA GLY A 337 5.90 2.84 -12.53
C GLY A 337 4.86 1.81 -12.06
N GLY A 338 5.26 0.55 -11.91
CA GLY A 338 4.38 -0.51 -11.38
C GLY A 338 3.27 -0.92 -12.34
N VAL A 339 2.42 -1.83 -11.85
CA VAL A 339 1.27 -2.41 -12.56
C VAL A 339 0.06 -2.45 -11.64
N VAL A 340 -1.14 -2.30 -12.19
CA VAL A 340 -2.42 -2.35 -11.46
C VAL A 340 -3.14 -3.66 -11.81
N PHE A 341 -3.71 -4.32 -10.81
CA PHE A 341 -4.64 -5.42 -11.03
C PHE A 341 -6.08 -4.92 -10.98
N LEU A 342 -6.88 -5.30 -11.98
CA LEU A 342 -8.30 -5.01 -12.06
C LEU A 342 -9.00 -6.15 -12.80
N ASP A 343 -10.04 -6.73 -12.20
CA ASP A 343 -10.95 -7.71 -12.81
C ASP A 343 -10.26 -8.82 -13.62
N GLY A 344 -9.30 -9.51 -13.00
CA GLY A 344 -8.57 -10.63 -13.61
C GLY A 344 -7.41 -10.23 -14.53
N HIS A 345 -7.15 -8.93 -14.67
CA HIS A 345 -6.15 -8.41 -15.61
C HIS A 345 -5.11 -7.53 -14.93
N ILE A 346 -3.90 -7.52 -15.51
CA ILE A 346 -2.77 -6.70 -15.10
C ILE A 346 -2.56 -5.61 -16.15
N TYR A 347 -2.58 -4.36 -15.70
CA TYR A 347 -2.39 -3.17 -16.52
C TYR A 347 -1.08 -2.48 -16.19
N GLY A 348 -0.34 -2.07 -17.20
CA GLY A 348 0.82 -1.21 -16.98
C GLY A 348 1.69 -1.01 -18.20
N SER A 349 2.67 -0.13 -18.04
CA SER A 349 3.65 0.14 -19.09
C SER A 349 4.70 -0.97 -19.20
N SER A 350 5.08 -1.28 -20.43
CA SER A 350 6.10 -2.25 -20.81
C SER A 350 6.84 -1.72 -22.03
N GLY A 351 8.10 -1.28 -21.83
CA GLY A 351 8.83 -0.53 -22.84
C GLY A 351 8.07 0.74 -23.25
N GLY A 352 7.96 0.99 -24.57
CA GLY A 352 7.21 2.15 -25.11
C GLY A 352 5.70 1.92 -25.30
N THR A 353 5.14 0.86 -24.69
CA THR A 353 3.73 0.47 -24.85
C THR A 353 3.02 0.38 -23.50
N PHE A 354 1.71 0.59 -23.51
CA PHE A 354 0.81 0.22 -22.43
C PHE A 354 0.14 -1.12 -22.77
N ARG A 355 -0.01 -1.99 -21.78
CA ARG A 355 -0.44 -3.38 -21.99
C ARG A 355 -1.45 -3.81 -20.95
N CYS A 356 -2.34 -4.71 -21.37
CA CYS A 356 -3.24 -5.47 -20.52
C CYS A 356 -2.93 -6.96 -20.71
N LEU A 357 -2.73 -7.67 -19.61
CA LEU A 357 -2.42 -9.10 -19.57
C LEU A 357 -3.45 -9.82 -18.68
N ASN A 358 -3.96 -10.96 -19.13
CA ASN A 358 -4.79 -11.82 -18.30
C ASN A 358 -3.91 -12.51 -17.23
N LEU A 359 -4.27 -12.37 -15.95
CA LEU A 359 -3.46 -12.88 -14.83
C LEU A 359 -3.36 -14.40 -14.80
N ASP A 360 -4.39 -15.12 -15.24
CA ASP A 360 -4.42 -16.58 -15.13
C ASP A 360 -3.65 -17.25 -16.27
N SER A 361 -3.83 -16.78 -17.51
CA SER A 361 -3.18 -17.36 -18.69
C SER A 361 -1.79 -16.79 -18.97
N GLY A 362 -1.53 -15.55 -18.52
CA GLY A 362 -0.33 -14.81 -18.89
C GLY A 362 -0.34 -14.27 -20.32
N GLU A 363 -1.46 -14.38 -21.04
CA GLU A 363 -1.62 -13.88 -22.40
C GLU A 363 -1.98 -12.39 -22.42
N LEU A 364 -1.51 -11.67 -23.45
CA LEU A 364 -1.92 -10.29 -23.67
C LEU A 364 -3.37 -10.23 -24.13
N ALA A 365 -4.16 -9.40 -23.47
CA ALA A 365 -5.44 -8.96 -24.00
C ALA A 365 -5.22 -7.89 -25.07
N TYR A 366 -4.34 -6.91 -24.81
CA TYR A 366 -3.87 -5.96 -25.82
C TYR A 366 -2.51 -5.33 -25.47
N ALA A 367 -1.88 -4.72 -26.49
CA ALA A 367 -0.73 -3.85 -26.35
C ALA A 367 -0.80 -2.69 -27.36
N GLY A 368 -0.55 -1.47 -26.91
CA GLY A 368 -0.59 -0.27 -27.77
C GLY A 368 0.29 0.87 -27.28
N ARG A 369 0.40 1.93 -28.07
CA ARG A 369 1.14 3.15 -27.69
C ARG A 369 0.21 4.10 -26.94
N SER A 370 0.74 4.75 -25.90
CA SER A 370 0.09 5.82 -25.14
C SER A 370 1.15 6.88 -24.76
N ALA A 371 1.09 7.49 -23.56
CA ALA A 371 2.06 8.47 -23.09
C ALA A 371 3.50 7.91 -22.95
N GLY A 372 3.65 6.58 -22.89
CA GLY A 372 4.94 5.89 -22.91
C GLY A 372 5.17 5.06 -21.64
N LYS A 373 6.45 4.85 -21.32
CA LYS A 373 6.84 4.15 -20.08
C LYS A 373 6.55 5.05 -18.88
N GLY A 374 5.86 4.54 -17.88
CA GLY A 374 5.37 5.41 -16.81
C GLY A 374 4.70 4.72 -15.64
N ALA A 375 4.47 5.52 -14.59
CA ALA A 375 3.73 5.16 -13.40
C ALA A 375 2.23 5.18 -13.64
N THR A 376 1.54 4.16 -13.13
CA THR A 376 0.10 3.96 -13.35
C THR A 376 -0.64 3.89 -12.02
N VAL A 377 -1.76 4.60 -11.93
CA VAL A 377 -2.75 4.52 -10.85
C VAL A 377 -4.14 4.39 -11.45
N TYR A 378 -5.01 3.64 -10.81
CA TYR A 378 -6.41 3.48 -11.21
C TYR A 378 -7.31 4.34 -10.33
N ALA A 379 -8.33 4.96 -10.92
CA ALA A 379 -9.45 5.59 -10.24
C ALA A 379 -10.66 5.66 -11.17
N ASP A 380 -11.86 5.43 -10.64
CA ASP A 380 -13.15 5.68 -11.31
C ASP A 380 -13.23 5.18 -12.77
N GLY A 381 -12.91 3.90 -13.01
CA GLY A 381 -12.97 3.28 -14.34
C GLY A 381 -11.81 3.64 -15.28
N HIS A 382 -10.81 4.39 -14.82
CA HIS A 382 -9.71 4.86 -15.65
C HIS A 382 -8.33 4.59 -15.02
N LEU A 383 -7.33 4.44 -15.89
CA LEU A 383 -5.92 4.34 -15.59
C LEU A 383 -5.24 5.66 -15.95
N TYR A 384 -4.55 6.24 -14.97
CA TYR A 384 -3.80 7.48 -15.11
C TYR A 384 -2.32 7.09 -15.28
N LEU A 385 -1.84 7.14 -16.51
CA LEU A 385 -0.47 6.79 -16.89
C LEU A 385 0.39 8.04 -16.97
N ARG A 386 1.25 8.25 -15.98
CA ARG A 386 2.27 9.30 -16.01
C ARG A 386 3.56 8.78 -16.62
N SER A 387 3.87 9.25 -17.83
CA SER A 387 5.11 8.90 -18.53
C SER A 387 6.33 9.46 -17.79
N GLU A 388 7.44 8.72 -17.80
CA GLU A 388 8.72 9.23 -17.28
C GLU A 388 9.22 10.46 -18.07
N ALA A 389 8.69 10.66 -19.28
CA ALA A 389 8.94 11.82 -20.11
C ALA A 389 8.04 13.02 -19.78
N GLY A 390 7.14 12.93 -18.79
CA GLY A 390 6.27 14.04 -18.38
C GLY A 390 4.78 13.85 -18.65
N PRO A 391 4.35 13.59 -19.91
CA PRO A 391 2.94 13.59 -20.24
C PRO A 391 2.15 12.58 -19.41
N ILE A 392 0.90 12.91 -19.13
CA ILE A 392 -0.03 12.02 -18.45
C ILE A 392 -1.22 11.72 -19.34
N ALA A 393 -1.57 10.44 -19.43
CA ALA A 393 -2.71 9.96 -20.21
C ALA A 393 -3.78 9.39 -19.28
N LEU A 394 -5.04 9.65 -19.63
CA LEU A 394 -6.22 9.01 -19.09
C LEU A 394 -6.63 7.88 -20.04
N ILE A 395 -6.65 6.65 -19.54
CA ILE A 395 -6.92 5.44 -20.34
C ILE A 395 -8.12 4.74 -19.72
N GLU A 396 -9.09 4.32 -20.52
CA GLU A 396 -10.22 3.52 -20.06
C GLU A 396 -9.73 2.15 -19.55
N ALA A 397 -10.17 1.74 -18.36
CA ALA A 397 -9.74 0.50 -17.72
C ALA A 397 -10.58 -0.69 -18.20
N THR A 398 -10.47 -1.04 -19.48
CA THR A 398 -11.13 -2.21 -20.11
C THR A 398 -10.09 -3.25 -20.53
N PRO A 399 -10.39 -4.55 -20.52
CA PRO A 399 -9.49 -5.57 -21.06
C PRO A 399 -9.59 -5.74 -22.59
N THR A 400 -10.55 -5.09 -23.26
CA THR A 400 -10.80 -5.36 -24.69
C THR A 400 -9.82 -4.64 -25.62
N ASP A 401 -9.59 -3.36 -25.40
CA ASP A 401 -8.79 -2.50 -26.27
C ASP A 401 -8.08 -1.40 -25.47
N LEU A 402 -7.01 -0.84 -26.04
CA LEU A 402 -6.40 0.38 -25.50
C LEU A 402 -7.21 1.60 -25.94
N VAL A 403 -7.98 2.20 -25.03
CA VAL A 403 -8.75 3.42 -25.29
C VAL A 403 -8.17 4.58 -24.47
N GLU A 404 -7.33 5.40 -25.09
CA GLU A 404 -6.85 6.64 -24.48
C GLU A 404 -7.89 7.76 -24.66
N LYS A 405 -8.41 8.26 -23.54
CA LYS A 405 -9.46 9.28 -23.49
C LYS A 405 -8.91 10.68 -23.61
N SER A 406 -7.80 10.96 -22.95
CA SER A 406 -7.21 12.29 -22.89
C SER A 406 -5.73 12.23 -22.53
N ARG A 407 -5.01 13.31 -22.82
CA ARG A 407 -3.61 13.48 -22.49
C ARG A 407 -3.29 14.96 -22.35
N PHE A 408 -2.40 15.29 -21.41
CA PHE A 408 -1.82 16.62 -21.32
C PHE A 408 -0.35 16.57 -20.88
N ASP A 409 0.34 17.68 -21.11
CA ASP A 409 1.71 17.92 -20.63
C ASP A 409 1.66 18.86 -19.41
N GLN A 410 2.29 18.45 -18.30
CA GLN A 410 2.37 19.32 -17.13
C GLN A 410 3.19 20.59 -17.43
N PRO A 411 2.81 21.76 -16.89
CA PRO A 411 3.64 22.96 -16.93
C PRO A 411 4.90 22.78 -16.08
N ASP A 412 5.91 23.61 -16.35
CA ASP A 412 7.15 23.74 -15.56
C ASP A 412 7.89 22.42 -15.29
N ARG A 413 7.78 21.48 -16.24
CA ARG A 413 8.42 20.17 -16.17
C ARG A 413 9.93 20.30 -16.00
N SER A 414 10.50 19.47 -15.12
CA SER A 414 11.97 19.34 -15.03
C SER A 414 12.52 18.61 -16.26
N GLU A 415 13.83 18.72 -16.52
CA GLU A 415 14.48 17.88 -17.55
C GLU A 415 14.69 16.42 -17.10
N GLU A 416 14.47 16.14 -15.81
CA GLU A 416 14.68 14.83 -15.21
C GLU A 416 13.56 13.84 -15.54
N LYS A 417 13.69 12.61 -15.04
CA LYS A 417 12.69 11.56 -15.22
C LYS A 417 11.55 11.70 -14.21
N ALA A 418 10.32 11.69 -14.71
CA ALA A 418 9.10 11.74 -13.92
C ALA A 418 8.74 10.35 -13.34
N TRP A 419 9.56 9.83 -12.42
CA TRP A 419 9.30 8.55 -11.75
C TRP A 419 8.38 8.58 -10.51
N PRO A 420 8.12 9.71 -9.82
CA PRO A 420 7.11 9.72 -8.77
C PRO A 420 5.76 9.25 -9.29
N HIS A 421 5.14 8.33 -8.55
CA HIS A 421 3.82 7.83 -8.89
C HIS A 421 2.78 8.95 -8.74
N PRO A 422 1.83 9.09 -9.70
CA PRO A 422 0.69 9.96 -9.52
C PRO A 422 -0.18 9.47 -8.36
N VAL A 423 -0.78 10.40 -7.63
CA VAL A 423 -1.72 10.11 -6.53
C VAL A 423 -3.06 10.74 -6.85
N ILE A 424 -4.15 10.00 -6.60
CA ILE A 424 -5.51 10.47 -6.77
C ILE A 424 -6.21 10.32 -5.43
N ALA A 425 -6.57 11.44 -4.82
CA ALA A 425 -7.23 11.50 -3.53
C ALA A 425 -8.05 12.79 -3.45
N ASN A 426 -9.17 12.77 -2.73
CA ASN A 426 -9.97 13.97 -2.43
C ASN A 426 -10.38 14.79 -3.67
N GLY A 427 -10.73 14.13 -4.78
CA GLY A 427 -11.07 14.76 -6.05
C GLY A 427 -9.90 15.45 -6.77
N LYS A 428 -8.66 15.21 -6.34
CA LYS A 428 -7.45 15.84 -6.86
C LYS A 428 -6.47 14.82 -7.44
N LEU A 429 -5.69 15.26 -8.43
CA LEU A 429 -4.54 14.55 -8.99
C LEU A 429 -3.25 15.26 -8.58
N TYR A 430 -2.33 14.55 -7.95
CA TYR A 430 -1.05 15.07 -7.48
C TYR A 430 0.11 14.53 -8.32
N LEU A 431 0.90 15.43 -8.90
CA LEU A 431 2.05 15.11 -9.74
C LEU A 431 3.30 15.79 -9.18
N ARG A 432 4.23 14.99 -8.67
CA ARG A 432 5.53 15.49 -8.22
C ARG A 432 6.58 15.40 -9.32
N ASP A 433 7.34 16.46 -9.54
CA ASP A 433 8.48 16.48 -10.45
C ASP A 433 9.67 17.21 -9.82
N GLN A 434 10.65 16.47 -9.30
CA GLN A 434 11.76 17.04 -8.55
C GLN A 434 11.26 17.99 -7.44
N ASP A 435 11.69 19.26 -7.50
CA ASP A 435 11.38 20.31 -6.53
C ASP A 435 9.94 20.85 -6.61
N ILE A 436 9.15 20.41 -7.59
CA ILE A 436 7.76 20.88 -7.76
C ILE A 436 6.73 19.79 -7.43
N LEU A 437 5.60 20.23 -6.86
CA LEU A 437 4.38 19.43 -6.72
C LEU A 437 3.21 20.19 -7.33
N LEU A 438 2.50 19.54 -8.25
CA LEU A 438 1.34 20.09 -8.94
C LEU A 438 0.09 19.37 -8.46
N CYS A 439 -0.98 20.13 -8.20
CA CYS A 439 -2.29 19.60 -7.81
C CYS A 439 -3.35 20.06 -8.80
N TYR A 440 -4.09 19.10 -9.35
CA TYR A 440 -5.13 19.35 -10.35
C TYR A 440 -6.50 18.93 -9.83
N ASP A 441 -7.52 19.71 -10.17
CA ASP A 441 -8.92 19.36 -9.96
C ASP A 441 -9.37 18.31 -10.98
N VAL A 442 -9.73 17.12 -10.48
CA VAL A 442 -10.19 16.01 -11.33
C VAL A 442 -11.58 15.51 -10.96
N LYS A 443 -12.25 16.13 -9.99
CA LYS A 443 -13.67 15.88 -9.68
C LYS A 443 -14.57 16.48 -10.77
N GLN A 444 -15.60 15.75 -11.18
CA GLN A 444 -16.70 16.33 -11.96
C GLN A 444 -17.50 17.29 -11.09
N ASN A 445 -17.79 18.48 -11.62
CA ASN A 445 -18.61 19.50 -10.95
C ASN A 445 -20.08 19.09 -10.87
#